data_AF-A0A938WDS9-F1
#
_entry.id   AF-A0A938WDS9-F1
#
_cell.length_a   1.000
_cell.length_b   1.000
_cell.length_c   1.000
_cell.angle_alpha   90.00
_cell.angle_beta   90.00
_cell.angle_gamma   90.00
#
_symmetry.space_group_name_H-M   'P 1'
#
loop_
_entity.id
_entity.type
_entity.pdbx_description
1 polymer ?
#
loop_
_entity_poly.entity_id
_entity_poly.type
_entity_poly.pdbx_seq_one_letter_code
_entity_poly.pdbx_strand_id
1 'polypeptide(L)'
;MRLRDLGEWELLRRLAAYAPAGQFNDDAALLEERSGQQLVVNTDVLVEGVHFSDATIGPRDLGWRAAAANLSDLAAMGCTSVAGITVALVAPGDTAWSWVEGVYAGLRDALEPYGAVILGGDCSSGRERLLSITALGRLADGTAIRRGDGRPGDWLISSGPHGLSRLGLAL
;
A
#
# COMPACT_ATOMS: atom_id res chain seq x y z
N MET A 1 10.65 -14.72 -23.68
CA MET A 1 9.57 -14.34 -22.74
C MET A 1 9.86 -12.93 -22.24
N ARG A 2 8.86 -12.06 -22.27
CA ARG A 2 8.89 -10.66 -21.81
C ARG A 2 7.83 -10.47 -20.72
N LEU A 3 7.89 -9.38 -19.95
CA LEU A 3 6.93 -9.11 -18.87
C LEU A 3 5.47 -9.10 -19.33
N ARG A 4 5.18 -8.52 -20.49
CA ARG A 4 3.83 -8.52 -21.09
C ARG A 4 3.28 -9.91 -21.41
N ASP A 5 4.15 -10.92 -21.51
CA ASP A 5 3.74 -12.31 -21.74
C ASP A 5 3.33 -12.99 -20.41
N LEU A 6 3.49 -12.28 -19.27
CA LEU A 6 3.12 -12.72 -17.94
C LEU A 6 1.94 -11.86 -17.44
N GLY A 7 0.99 -12.50 -16.78
CA GLY A 7 0.06 -11.78 -15.90
C GLY A 7 0.72 -11.45 -14.56
N GLU A 8 0.14 -10.50 -13.82
CA GLU A 8 0.64 -10.07 -12.51
C GLU A 8 0.84 -11.25 -11.55
N TRP A 9 -0.16 -12.14 -11.44
CA TRP A 9 -0.09 -13.29 -10.54
C TRP A 9 1.11 -14.21 -10.84
N GLU A 10 1.37 -14.49 -12.12
CA GLU A 10 2.51 -15.33 -12.50
C GLU A 10 3.83 -14.61 -12.28
N LEU A 11 3.88 -13.29 -12.46
CA LEU A 11 5.05 -12.48 -12.14
C LEU A 11 5.35 -12.54 -10.63
N LEU A 12 4.35 -12.28 -9.78
CA LEU A 12 4.50 -12.35 -8.32
C LEU A 12 4.93 -13.74 -7.86
N ARG A 13 4.32 -14.80 -8.40
CA ARG A 13 4.71 -16.20 -8.10
C ARG A 13 6.17 -16.48 -8.42
N ARG A 14 6.71 -15.93 -9.51
CA ARG A 14 8.13 -16.08 -9.86
C ARG A 14 9.04 -15.24 -8.97
N LEU A 15 8.62 -14.02 -8.63
CA LEU A 15 9.37 -13.14 -7.74
C LEU A 15 9.45 -13.71 -6.32
N ALA A 16 8.42 -14.41 -5.85
CA ALA A 16 8.40 -15.08 -4.55
C ALA A 16 9.55 -16.09 -4.38
N ALA A 17 10.11 -16.63 -5.47
CA ALA A 17 11.27 -17.54 -5.41
C ALA A 17 12.56 -16.85 -4.92
N TYR A 18 12.60 -15.52 -4.89
CA TYR A 18 13.73 -14.72 -4.40
C TYR A 18 13.54 -14.23 -2.95
N ALA A 19 12.49 -14.68 -2.27
CA ALA A 19 12.19 -14.33 -0.89
C ALA A 19 12.10 -15.59 -0.01
N PRO A 20 12.23 -15.46 1.32
CA PRO A 20 11.87 -16.54 2.24
C PRO A 20 10.44 -17.04 1.99
N ALA A 21 10.22 -18.33 2.21
CA ALA A 21 8.92 -18.96 1.99
C ALA A 21 7.81 -18.24 2.79
N GLY A 22 6.66 -18.03 2.16
CA GLY A 22 5.48 -17.45 2.80
C GLY A 22 5.38 -15.92 2.74
N GLN A 23 6.45 -15.20 2.38
CA GLN A 23 6.45 -13.72 2.39
C GLN A 23 5.55 -13.07 1.31
N PHE A 24 5.08 -13.85 0.33
CA PHE A 24 4.19 -13.40 -0.76
C PHE A 24 2.77 -13.99 -0.65
N ASN A 25 2.45 -14.68 0.44
CA ASN A 25 1.19 -15.42 0.56
C ASN A 25 0.00 -14.56 1.02
N ASP A 26 0.29 -13.46 1.71
CA ASP A 26 -0.70 -12.61 2.38
C ASP A 26 -0.61 -11.15 1.88
N ASP A 27 -1.40 -10.25 2.47
CA ASP A 27 -1.45 -8.82 2.11
C ASP A 27 -0.17 -8.05 2.50
N ALA A 28 0.62 -8.58 3.44
CA ALA A 28 1.90 -7.99 3.83
C ALA A 28 2.90 -9.05 4.32
N ALA A 29 4.18 -8.67 4.31
CA ALA A 29 5.27 -9.45 4.88
C ALA A 29 5.27 -9.37 6.42
N LEU A 30 5.63 -10.47 7.07
CA LEU A 30 5.80 -10.55 8.53
C LEU A 30 7.27 -10.80 8.87
N LEU A 31 7.79 -10.00 9.81
CA LEU A 31 9.13 -10.13 10.36
C LEU A 31 9.06 -10.28 11.87
N GLU A 32 9.73 -11.29 12.40
CA GLU A 32 9.81 -11.53 13.84
C GLU A 32 10.66 -10.46 14.54
N GLU A 33 10.19 -9.98 15.69
CA GLU A 33 10.98 -9.13 16.58
C GLU A 33 11.21 -9.80 17.93
N ARG A 34 12.34 -9.44 18.56
CA ARG A 34 12.71 -9.97 19.90
C ARG A 34 11.74 -9.56 21.01
N SER A 35 10.85 -8.62 20.76
CA SER A 35 9.86 -8.08 21.69
C SER A 35 8.62 -8.98 21.88
N GLY A 36 8.50 -10.09 21.15
CA GLY A 36 7.26 -10.86 21.08
C GLY A 36 6.18 -10.18 20.23
N GLN A 37 6.58 -9.20 19.41
CA GLN A 37 5.77 -8.60 18.37
C GLN A 37 6.28 -9.04 17.00
N GLN A 38 5.45 -8.82 15.98
CA GLN A 38 5.84 -8.94 14.59
C GLN A 38 5.72 -7.58 13.92
N LEU A 39 6.75 -7.23 13.13
CA LEU A 39 6.70 -6.12 12.20
C LEU A 39 6.00 -6.57 10.93
N VAL A 40 5.05 -5.77 10.48
CA VAL A 40 4.27 -5.98 9.26
C VAL A 40 4.69 -4.93 8.24
N VAL A 41 5.01 -5.37 7.01
CA VAL A 41 5.53 -4.49 5.96
C VAL A 41 4.83 -4.79 4.63
N ASN A 42 4.28 -3.76 4.00
CA ASN A 42 3.75 -3.84 2.64
C ASN A 42 4.30 -2.69 1.79
N THR A 43 4.06 -2.75 0.49
CA THR A 43 4.39 -1.66 -0.43
C THR A 43 3.43 -1.64 -1.60
N ASP A 44 2.83 -0.49 -1.86
CA ASP A 44 2.06 -0.23 -3.08
C ASP A 44 2.76 0.80 -3.97
N VAL A 45 2.57 0.64 -5.27
CA VAL A 45 3.05 1.56 -6.30
C VAL A 45 1.87 2.17 -7.05
N LEU A 46 1.82 3.49 -7.10
CA LEU A 46 0.86 4.26 -7.90
C LEU A 46 1.63 4.98 -9.01
N VAL A 47 1.27 4.65 -10.25
CA VAL A 47 1.83 5.22 -11.48
C VAL A 47 0.80 6.08 -12.17
N GLU A 48 1.19 7.30 -12.57
CA GLU A 48 0.36 8.19 -13.38
C GLU A 48 -0.07 7.52 -14.69
N GLY A 49 -1.30 7.77 -15.13
CA GLY A 49 -1.89 7.16 -16.32
C GLY A 49 -2.34 5.70 -16.14
N VAL A 50 -1.95 5.05 -15.03
CA VAL A 50 -2.41 3.71 -14.66
C VAL A 50 -3.34 3.75 -13.44
N HIS A 51 -2.90 4.42 -12.37
CA HIS A 51 -3.61 4.43 -11.08
C HIS A 51 -4.27 5.78 -10.76
N PHE A 52 -3.71 6.86 -11.32
CA PHE A 52 -4.19 8.22 -11.13
C PHE A 52 -3.84 9.10 -12.33
N SER A 53 -4.52 10.23 -12.43
CA SER A 53 -4.25 11.34 -13.34
C SER A 53 -4.93 12.60 -12.78
N ASP A 54 -4.51 13.77 -13.26
CA ASP A 54 -5.15 15.04 -12.85
C ASP A 54 -6.64 15.11 -13.24
N ALA A 55 -7.07 14.32 -14.23
CA ALA A 55 -8.48 14.23 -14.62
C ALA A 55 -9.32 13.38 -13.65
N THR A 56 -8.69 12.48 -12.89
CA THR A 56 -9.38 11.49 -12.04
C THR A 56 -9.34 11.81 -10.56
N ILE A 57 -8.27 12.46 -10.07
CA ILE A 57 -8.06 12.67 -8.64
C ILE A 57 -7.13 13.87 -8.40
N GLY A 58 -7.48 14.71 -7.43
CA GLY A 58 -6.63 15.81 -6.99
C GLY A 58 -5.44 15.33 -6.15
N PRO A 59 -4.38 16.15 -6.00
CA PRO A 59 -3.16 15.74 -5.30
C PRO A 59 -3.39 15.35 -3.84
N ARG A 60 -4.23 16.08 -3.10
CA ARG A 60 -4.54 15.76 -1.70
C ARG A 60 -5.26 14.42 -1.56
N ASP A 61 -6.27 14.17 -2.40
CA ASP A 61 -6.99 12.90 -2.37
C ASP A 61 -6.12 11.75 -2.86
N LEU A 62 -5.19 12.00 -3.80
CA LEU A 62 -4.19 11.03 -4.23
C LEU A 62 -3.28 10.62 -3.07
N GLY A 63 -2.75 11.59 -2.33
CA GLY A 63 -1.93 11.34 -1.15
C GLY A 63 -2.70 10.54 -0.10
N TRP A 64 -3.93 10.95 0.20
CA TRP A 64 -4.78 10.23 1.14
C TRP A 64 -5.01 8.78 0.70
N ARG A 65 -5.38 8.58 -0.58
CA ARG A 65 -5.64 7.24 -1.15
C ARG A 65 -4.39 6.36 -1.14
N ALA A 66 -3.22 6.93 -1.43
CA ALA A 66 -1.95 6.20 -1.46
C ALA A 66 -1.59 5.65 -0.06
N ALA A 67 -1.75 6.47 1.00
CA ALA A 67 -1.59 5.99 2.37
C ALA A 67 -2.68 4.98 2.73
N ALA A 68 -3.95 5.28 2.44
CA ALA A 68 -5.08 4.43 2.83
C ALA A 68 -5.01 3.02 2.21
N ALA A 69 -4.50 2.86 0.99
CA ALA A 69 -4.30 1.55 0.38
C ALA A 69 -3.35 0.67 1.22
N ASN A 70 -2.17 1.21 1.57
CA ASN A 70 -1.21 0.49 2.39
C ASN A 70 -1.72 0.25 3.82
N LEU A 71 -2.43 1.23 4.42
CA LEU A 71 -3.04 1.07 5.74
C LEU A 71 -4.12 -0.02 5.75
N SER A 72 -4.86 -0.17 4.65
CA SER A 72 -5.87 -1.22 4.48
C SER A 72 -5.24 -2.61 4.55
N ASP A 73 -4.10 -2.82 3.89
CA ASP A 73 -3.37 -4.09 3.93
C ASP A 73 -2.80 -4.38 5.33
N LEU A 74 -2.28 -3.36 6.03
CA LEU A 74 -1.88 -3.52 7.44
C LEU A 74 -3.07 -3.94 8.31
N ALA A 75 -4.24 -3.32 8.12
CA ALA A 75 -5.45 -3.67 8.84
C ALA A 75 -5.94 -5.08 8.51
N ALA A 76 -5.85 -5.50 7.24
CA ALA A 76 -6.22 -6.85 6.79
C ALA A 76 -5.38 -7.94 7.48
N MET A 77 -4.11 -7.64 7.79
CA MET A 77 -3.22 -8.52 8.56
C MET A 77 -3.49 -8.54 10.06
N GLY A 78 -4.38 -7.69 10.57
CA GLY A 78 -4.66 -7.56 12.00
C GLY A 78 -3.66 -6.68 12.76
N CYS A 79 -3.00 -5.73 12.09
CA CYS A 79 -2.15 -4.75 12.77
C CYS A 79 -2.92 -3.99 13.85
N THR A 80 -2.29 -3.83 15.02
CA THR A 80 -2.85 -3.07 16.15
C THR A 80 -2.19 -1.72 16.32
N SER A 81 -1.04 -1.48 15.67
CA SER A 81 -0.41 -0.18 15.59
C SER A 81 0.26 0.04 14.24
N VAL A 82 0.31 1.30 13.82
CA VAL A 82 0.98 1.73 12.59
C VAL A 82 2.17 2.60 13.00
N ALA A 83 3.38 2.19 12.63
CA ALA A 83 4.60 2.94 12.93
C ALA A 83 4.74 4.15 11.99
N GLY A 84 4.36 4.00 10.73
CA GLY A 84 4.42 5.07 9.73
C GLY A 84 4.65 4.53 8.32
N ILE A 85 4.94 5.45 7.40
CA ILE A 85 5.21 5.13 5.99
C ILE A 85 6.50 5.78 5.50
N THR A 86 7.18 5.15 4.55
CA THR A 86 8.18 5.82 3.71
C THR A 86 7.62 6.05 2.31
N VAL A 87 8.10 7.10 1.64
CA VAL A 87 7.60 7.52 0.32
C VAL A 87 8.75 7.62 -0.67
N ALA A 88 8.74 6.80 -1.72
CA ALA A 88 9.56 7.05 -2.90
C ALA A 88 8.73 7.83 -3.92
N LEU A 89 9.16 9.06 -4.23
CA LEU A 89 8.51 9.93 -5.21
C LEU A 89 9.38 10.03 -6.46
N VAL A 90 8.81 9.66 -7.60
CA VAL A 90 9.38 9.98 -8.91
C VAL A 90 8.49 11.02 -9.58
N ALA A 91 9.09 12.09 -10.10
CA ALA A 91 8.32 13.11 -10.83
C ALA A 91 9.17 13.83 -11.89
N PRO A 92 8.56 14.32 -12.98
CA PRO A 92 9.19 15.30 -13.87
C PRO A 92 9.64 16.55 -13.13
N GLY A 93 10.76 17.14 -13.53
CA GLY A 93 11.32 18.33 -12.88
C GLY A 93 10.47 19.61 -13.01
N ASP A 94 9.51 19.62 -13.94
CA ASP A 94 8.50 20.67 -14.14
C ASP A 94 7.21 20.42 -13.34
N THR A 95 7.16 19.37 -12.51
CA THR A 95 6.03 19.14 -11.60
C THR A 95 5.89 20.29 -10.61
N ALA A 96 4.70 20.88 -10.54
CA ALA A 96 4.44 22.00 -9.65
C ALA A 96 4.58 21.60 -8.18
N TRP A 97 5.23 22.45 -7.37
CA TRP A 97 5.37 22.23 -5.93
C TRP A 97 4.02 22.04 -5.23
N SER A 98 2.98 22.79 -5.64
CA SER A 98 1.64 22.68 -5.07
C SER A 98 1.03 21.28 -5.23
N TRP A 99 1.43 20.54 -6.27
CA TRP A 99 1.03 19.14 -6.43
C TRP A 99 1.70 18.27 -5.37
N VAL A 100 3.01 18.41 -5.17
CA VAL A 100 3.78 17.66 -4.16
C VAL A 100 3.27 17.97 -2.76
N GLU A 101 3.09 19.26 -2.44
CA GLU A 101 2.54 19.72 -1.17
C GLU A 101 1.14 19.13 -0.92
N GLY A 102 0.28 19.13 -1.94
CA GLY A 102 -1.05 18.53 -1.85
C GLY A 102 -0.97 17.04 -1.52
N VAL A 103 -0.14 16.27 -2.25
CA VAL A 103 0.07 14.84 -2.00
C VAL A 103 0.54 14.58 -0.57
N TYR A 104 1.57 15.30 -0.11
CA TYR A 104 2.10 15.12 1.24
C TYR A 104 1.13 15.56 2.34
N ALA A 105 0.30 16.59 2.10
CA ALA A 105 -0.79 16.94 3.00
C ALA A 105 -1.78 15.78 3.11
N GLY A 106 -2.22 15.22 1.99
CA GLY A 106 -3.13 14.07 1.96
C GLY A 106 -2.60 12.83 2.67
N LEU A 107 -1.32 12.51 2.47
CA LEU A 107 -0.63 11.43 3.18
C LEU A 107 -0.70 11.65 4.70
N ARG A 108 -0.35 12.85 5.16
CA ARG A 108 -0.41 13.20 6.60
C ARG A 108 -1.83 13.06 7.15
N ASP A 109 -2.81 13.55 6.42
CA ASP A 109 -4.22 13.53 6.86
C ASP A 109 -4.77 12.09 6.98
N ALA A 110 -4.31 11.16 6.12
CA ALA A 110 -4.66 9.75 6.23
C ALA A 110 -4.00 9.05 7.43
N LEU A 111 -2.82 9.49 7.85
CA LEU A 111 -2.04 8.88 8.94
C LEU A 111 -2.44 9.41 10.32
N GLU A 112 -2.89 10.65 10.41
CA GLU A 112 -3.23 11.34 11.66
C GLU A 112 -4.17 10.52 12.58
N PRO A 113 -5.27 9.90 12.10
CA PRO A 113 -6.16 9.13 12.97
C PRO A 113 -5.50 7.92 13.65
N TYR A 114 -4.39 7.43 13.09
CA TYR A 114 -3.64 6.28 13.58
C TYR A 114 -2.43 6.66 14.42
N GLY A 115 -2.17 7.97 14.61
CA GLY A 115 -0.93 8.46 15.24
C GLY A 115 0.33 8.12 14.44
N ALA A 116 0.18 7.73 13.17
CA ALA A 116 1.25 7.36 12.28
C ALA A 116 1.88 8.60 11.62
N VAL A 117 3.10 8.45 11.09
CA VAL A 117 3.85 9.56 10.52
C VAL A 117 4.53 9.16 9.21
N ILE A 118 4.94 10.16 8.44
CA ILE A 118 5.87 9.96 7.32
C ILE A 118 7.29 9.84 7.91
N LEU A 119 7.92 8.69 7.70
CA LEU A 119 9.21 8.30 8.28
C LEU A 119 10.40 8.70 7.39
N GLY A 120 10.14 9.37 6.26
CA GLY A 120 11.13 9.75 5.26
C GLY A 120 10.80 9.14 3.91
N GLY A 121 11.82 9.01 3.07
CA GLY A 121 11.62 8.63 1.68
C GLY A 121 12.82 8.90 0.80
N ASP A 122 12.60 8.76 -0.49
CA ASP A 122 13.56 9.12 -1.53
C ASP A 122 12.84 9.83 -2.68
N CYS A 123 13.55 10.70 -3.40
CA CYS A 123 13.01 11.45 -4.52
C CYS A 123 13.91 11.31 -5.73
N SER A 124 13.33 11.07 -6.90
CA SER A 124 14.06 11.00 -8.15
C SER A 124 13.32 11.71 -9.29
N SER A 125 14.07 12.24 -10.25
CA SER A 125 13.48 12.74 -11.49
C SER A 125 13.02 11.59 -12.38
N GLY A 126 11.88 11.73 -13.05
CA GLY A 126 11.39 10.75 -14.02
C GLY A 126 10.56 11.36 -15.12
N ARG A 127 10.04 10.50 -16.00
CA ARG A 127 9.19 10.93 -17.13
C ARG A 127 7.72 11.09 -16.75
N GLU A 128 7.29 10.44 -15.66
CA GLU A 128 5.92 10.43 -15.16
C GLU A 128 5.94 10.51 -13.64
N ARG A 129 4.80 10.91 -13.04
CA ARG A 129 4.65 10.92 -11.59
C ARG A 129 4.40 9.50 -11.09
N LEU A 130 5.13 9.09 -10.07
CA LEU A 130 4.99 7.80 -9.41
C LEU A 130 5.21 7.95 -7.91
N LEU A 131 4.37 7.26 -7.14
CA LEU A 131 4.50 7.11 -5.70
C LEU A 131 4.70 5.62 -5.40
N SER A 132 5.76 5.28 -4.66
CA SER A 132 5.89 3.98 -4.01
C SER A 132 5.84 4.22 -2.52
N ILE A 133 4.88 3.62 -1.84
CA ILE A 133 4.68 3.81 -0.40
C ILE A 133 4.99 2.48 0.27
N THR A 134 5.81 2.50 1.30
CA THR A 134 6.02 1.33 2.17
C THR A 134 5.43 1.66 3.53
N ALA A 135 4.47 0.87 4.02
CA ALA A 135 3.94 1.05 5.36
C ALA A 135 4.49 0.01 6.33
N LEU A 136 4.64 0.44 7.58
CA LEU A 136 5.17 -0.35 8.68
C LEU A 136 4.13 -0.39 9.80
N GLY A 137 3.69 -1.60 10.16
CA GLY A 137 2.75 -1.85 11.25
C GLY A 137 3.26 -2.88 12.23
N ARG A 138 2.56 -3.06 13.35
CA ARG A 138 2.90 -4.09 14.34
C ARG A 138 1.65 -4.84 14.80
N LEU A 139 1.88 -6.10 15.15
CA LEU A 139 0.92 -6.96 15.83
C LEU A 139 1.63 -7.87 16.84
N ALA A 140 0.87 -8.48 17.74
CA ALA A 140 1.41 -9.44 18.69
C ALA A 140 1.71 -10.76 17.97
N ASP A 141 2.77 -11.46 18.37
CA ASP A 141 3.10 -12.73 17.74
C ASP A 141 1.92 -13.73 17.80
N GLY A 142 1.70 -14.42 16.68
CA GLY A 142 0.60 -15.38 16.52
C GLY A 142 -0.80 -14.76 16.34
N THR A 143 -0.94 -13.43 16.25
CA THR A 143 -2.25 -12.79 16.02
C THR A 143 -2.49 -12.31 14.60
N ALA A 144 -1.57 -12.58 13.68
CA ALA A 144 -1.73 -12.21 12.28
C ALA A 144 -2.93 -12.92 11.65
N ILE A 145 -3.75 -12.17 10.91
CA ILE A 145 -4.82 -12.71 10.08
C ILE A 145 -4.22 -13.06 8.73
N ARG A 146 -4.38 -14.31 8.29
CA ARG A 146 -3.80 -14.79 7.02
C ARG A 146 -4.88 -15.25 6.05
N ARG A 147 -4.62 -15.08 4.75
CA ARG A 147 -5.54 -15.49 3.67
C ARG A 147 -5.80 -16.99 3.66
N GLY A 148 -4.83 -17.78 4.13
CA GLY A 148 -4.89 -19.25 4.14
C GLY A 148 -5.60 -19.88 5.34
N ASP A 149 -6.00 -19.10 6.35
CA ASP A 149 -6.46 -19.65 7.63
C ASP A 149 -7.95 -20.04 7.66
N GLY A 150 -8.71 -19.66 6.63
CA GLY A 150 -10.15 -19.96 6.51
C GLY A 150 -10.44 -21.46 6.41
N ARG A 151 -11.51 -21.91 7.06
CA ARG A 151 -11.91 -23.32 7.17
C ARG A 151 -13.34 -23.56 6.70
N PRO A 152 -13.68 -24.78 6.22
CA PRO A 152 -15.07 -25.15 5.96
C PRO A 152 -15.94 -24.93 7.19
N GLY A 153 -17.04 -24.19 7.02
CA GLY A 153 -17.94 -23.79 8.11
C GLY A 153 -17.76 -22.35 8.57
N ASP A 154 -16.69 -21.67 8.18
CA ASP A 154 -16.50 -20.24 8.44
C ASP A 154 -17.45 -19.38 7.62
N TRP A 155 -17.77 -18.19 8.13
CA TRP A 155 -18.57 -17.20 7.44
C TRP A 155 -17.69 -16.31 6.56
N LEU A 156 -18.16 -16.04 5.34
CA LEU A 156 -17.61 -14.99 4.49
C LEU A 156 -18.34 -13.68 4.80
N ILE A 157 -17.60 -12.68 5.27
CA ILE A 157 -18.12 -11.39 5.68
C ILE A 157 -17.38 -10.30 4.89
N SER A 158 -18.10 -9.26 4.49
CA SER A 158 -17.52 -8.07 3.86
C SER A 158 -18.03 -6.82 4.55
N SER A 159 -17.18 -5.80 4.71
CA SER A 159 -17.55 -4.51 5.30
C SER A 159 -17.75 -3.44 4.23
N GLY A 160 -18.61 -2.46 4.54
CA GLY A 160 -18.80 -1.27 3.71
C GLY A 160 -19.53 -1.47 2.38
N PRO A 161 -19.78 -0.37 1.64
CA PRO A 161 -20.40 -0.40 0.33
C PRO A 161 -19.40 -0.79 -0.77
N HIS A 162 -19.74 -1.79 -1.59
CA HIS A 162 -18.90 -2.28 -2.69
C HIS A 162 -19.22 -1.61 -4.02
N GLY A 163 -18.24 -1.55 -4.92
CA GLY A 163 -18.41 -1.04 -6.30
C GLY A 163 -18.29 0.49 -6.46
N LEU A 164 -18.29 1.26 -5.37
CA LEU A 164 -18.22 2.73 -5.42
C LEU A 164 -16.92 3.25 -6.06
N SER A 165 -15.79 2.60 -5.80
CA SER A 165 -14.50 2.96 -6.43
C SER A 165 -14.58 2.86 -7.97
N ARG A 166 -15.18 1.78 -8.48
CA ARG A 166 -15.35 1.59 -9.93
C ARG A 166 -16.34 2.59 -10.54
N LEU A 167 -17.41 2.91 -9.81
CA LEU A 167 -18.37 3.92 -10.21
C LEU A 167 -17.73 5.31 -10.30
N GLY A 168 -16.97 5.72 -9.28
CA GLY A 168 -16.26 7.01 -9.28
C GLY A 168 -15.29 7.16 -10.45
N LEU A 169 -14.60 6.09 -10.84
CA LEU A 169 -13.74 6.07 -12.02
C LEU A 169 -14.51 6.15 -13.36
N ALA A 170 -15.80 5.77 -13.38
CA ALA A 170 -16.61 5.74 -14.60
C ALA A 170 -17.32 7.07 -14.92
N LEU A 171 -17.39 7.98 -13.94
CA LEU A 171 -18.03 9.29 -14.03
C LEU A 171 -17.03 10.35 -14.47
#